data_AF-A0A917MYL6-F1
#
_entry.id   AF-A0A917MYL6-F1
#
_cell.length_a   1.000
_cell.length_b   1.000
_cell.length_c   1.000
_cell.angle_alpha   90.00
_cell.angle_beta   90.00
_cell.angle_gamma   90.00
#
_symmetry.space_group_name_H-M   'P 1'
#
loop_
_entity.id
_entity.type
_entity.pdbx_description
1 polymer ?
#
loop_
_entity_poly.entity_id
_entity_poly.type
_entity_poly.pdbx_seq_one_letter_code
_entity_poly.pdbx_strand_id
1 'polypeptide(L)'
;MSISRRDFFSIAFVGAIFNACKKEAQTVNEETPEYPSDDILSARFNKKLTIGEHERLVFVGDSITWGHRDAAILEPNKGLGDGYVQEIARLLASKSMLKECAVYNRGVSGNTTKDLLTRLDKDVISLKPTIAVVLIGVNDLRHNFKPEEFYYNYNNILKNLQEKVPGVKLVVCEPFILSNMEGYSGYLPVFTEYRRQIRKLAKEVGAIFVPYYDAFFHALQTAEAKTLLYDGFHPTPAGIKIISNKWIEYCSFHK
;
A
#
# COMPACT_ATOMS: atom_id res chain seq x y z
N MET A 1 38.01 64.63 26.84
CA MET A 1 37.64 63.20 26.98
C MET A 1 37.34 62.66 25.59
N SER A 2 38.32 61.98 25.00
CA SER A 2 38.31 61.52 23.61
C SER A 2 37.65 60.14 23.49
N ILE A 3 36.65 60.03 22.61
CA ILE A 3 36.10 58.77 22.13
C ILE A 3 36.91 58.34 20.91
N SER A 4 37.54 57.17 20.98
CA SER A 4 38.32 56.57 19.88
C SER A 4 37.50 55.53 19.13
N ARG A 5 37.72 55.48 17.82
CA ARG A 5 37.11 54.60 16.82
C ARG A 5 37.65 53.16 16.94
N ARG A 6 36.75 52.22 16.64
CA ARG A 6 36.90 50.96 15.88
C ARG A 6 38.29 50.30 15.88
N ASP A 7 38.36 49.06 16.38
CA ASP A 7 38.92 47.94 15.62
C ASP A 7 38.38 46.57 16.08
N PHE A 8 38.17 45.74 15.06
CA PHE A 8 37.81 44.33 15.00
C PHE A 8 38.33 43.43 16.13
N PHE A 9 37.48 42.60 16.74
CA PHE A 9 37.83 41.22 17.15
C PHE A 9 36.60 40.30 17.20
N SER A 10 36.56 39.44 16.18
CA SER A 10 36.14 38.03 16.12
C SER A 10 34.95 37.51 16.93
N ILE A 11 33.88 37.23 16.17
CA ILE A 11 32.88 36.18 16.40
C ILE A 11 33.60 34.83 16.47
N ALA A 12 33.78 34.26 17.67
CA ALA A 12 34.21 32.87 17.85
C ALA A 12 33.85 32.34 19.24
N PHE A 13 32.56 32.28 19.58
CA PHE A 13 32.12 31.58 20.81
C PHE A 13 30.79 30.84 20.72
N VAL A 14 30.34 30.47 19.51
CA VAL A 14 29.15 29.61 19.30
C VAL A 14 29.54 28.22 18.73
N GLY A 15 30.81 28.01 18.36
CA GLY A 15 31.28 26.78 17.71
C GLY A 15 31.66 25.61 18.61
N ALA A 16 31.71 25.77 19.94
CA ALA A 16 32.31 24.77 20.83
C ALA A 16 31.31 23.77 21.45
N ILE A 17 30.00 24.01 21.40
CA ILE A 17 28.99 23.09 21.96
C ILE A 17 28.42 22.13 20.91
N PHE A 18 28.53 22.47 19.62
CA PHE A 18 28.07 21.59 18.53
C PHE A 18 29.00 20.41 18.21
N ASN A 19 30.23 20.40 18.73
CA ASN A 19 31.25 19.41 18.36
C ASN A 19 31.47 18.29 19.39
N ALA A 20 30.81 18.34 20.56
CA ALA A 20 30.93 17.30 21.58
C ALA A 20 29.86 16.19 21.48
N CYS A 21 28.76 16.41 20.74
CA CYS A 21 27.69 15.42 20.57
C CYS A 21 27.84 14.56 19.27
N LYS A 22 29.03 14.60 18.63
CA LYS A 22 29.34 13.88 17.39
C LYS A 22 30.36 12.75 17.54
N LYS A 23 30.80 12.44 18.76
CA LYS A 23 31.77 11.36 19.03
C LYS A 23 31.21 10.36 20.02
N GLU A 24 30.17 9.65 19.61
CA GLU A 24 29.80 8.30 20.09
C GLU A 24 28.59 7.80 19.29
N ALA A 25 28.72 7.78 17.97
CA ALA A 25 27.90 6.94 17.11
C ALA A 25 28.87 5.95 16.47
N GLN A 26 29.06 4.81 17.14
CA GLN A 26 29.79 3.69 16.57
C GLN A 26 29.14 3.31 15.24
N THR A 27 30.00 3.20 14.24
CA THR A 27 29.70 2.79 12.87
C THR A 27 29.12 1.38 12.85
N VAL A 28 27.80 1.28 12.73
CA VAL A 28 27.18 0.15 12.04
C VAL A 28 27.04 0.61 10.60
N ASN A 29 27.81 0.02 9.70
CA ASN A 29 27.57 0.15 8.25
C ASN A 29 26.27 -0.58 7.94
N GLU A 30 25.13 0.08 8.18
CA GLU A 30 23.89 -0.29 7.50
C GLU A 30 24.02 0.25 6.08
N GLU A 31 24.35 -0.63 5.14
CA GLU A 31 24.09 -0.37 3.73
C GLU A 31 22.61 0.01 3.62
N THR A 32 22.32 1.29 3.36
CA THR A 32 20.98 1.70 2.93
C THR A 32 20.64 0.84 1.71
N PRO A 33 19.59 0.00 1.74
CA PRO A 33 19.26 -0.84 0.61
C PRO A 33 19.10 0.06 -0.61
N GLU A 34 19.88 -0.18 -1.66
CA GLU A 34 19.79 0.58 -2.90
C GLU A 34 18.46 0.20 -3.57
N TYR A 35 17.44 1.00 -3.28
CA TYR A 35 16.12 0.85 -3.88
C TYR A 35 16.19 1.29 -5.35
N PRO A 36 15.61 0.52 -6.29
CA PRO A 36 15.73 0.82 -7.72
C PRO A 36 15.23 2.24 -8.01
N SER A 37 16.03 2.97 -8.80
CA SER A 37 15.78 4.37 -9.15
C SER A 37 14.42 4.57 -9.83
N ASP A 38 13.82 5.73 -9.55
CA ASP A 38 12.49 6.17 -10.00
C ASP A 38 12.23 6.04 -11.52
N ASP A 39 13.31 5.97 -12.32
CA ASP A 39 13.27 5.96 -13.78
C ASP A 39 12.80 4.63 -14.40
N ILE A 40 12.86 3.51 -13.64
CA ILE A 40 12.30 2.22 -14.09
C ILE A 40 10.83 2.05 -13.64
N LEU A 41 10.38 2.85 -12.65
CA LEU A 41 9.12 2.65 -11.94
C LEU A 41 7.92 3.41 -12.55
N SER A 42 8.14 4.54 -13.21
CA SER A 42 7.05 5.39 -13.73
C SER A 42 6.61 5.09 -15.17
N ALA A 43 7.46 4.47 -15.99
CA ALA A 43 7.26 4.45 -17.44
C ALA A 43 6.32 3.34 -17.99
N ARG A 44 5.72 2.46 -17.16
CA ARG A 44 5.03 1.24 -17.67
C ARG A 44 3.63 0.94 -17.15
N PHE A 45 3.06 1.75 -16.27
CA PHE A 45 1.67 1.62 -15.81
C PHE A 45 0.89 2.94 -16.01
N ASN A 46 0.79 3.42 -17.25
CA ASN A 46 0.03 4.62 -17.60
C ASN A 46 -1.49 4.39 -17.68
N LYS A 47 -1.96 3.16 -17.44
CA LYS A 47 -3.38 2.85 -17.52
C LYS A 47 -4.04 3.32 -16.22
N LYS A 48 -4.93 4.31 -16.35
CA LYS A 48 -5.87 4.70 -15.31
C LYS A 48 -7.21 4.04 -15.58
N LEU A 49 -7.93 3.74 -14.51
CA LEU A 49 -9.30 3.28 -14.55
C LEU A 49 -10.23 4.43 -14.17
N THR A 50 -11.19 4.70 -15.03
CA THR A 50 -12.32 5.55 -14.67
C THR A 50 -13.41 4.69 -14.08
N ILE A 51 -13.84 5.06 -12.87
CA ILE A 51 -14.99 4.44 -12.19
C ILE A 51 -16.23 5.15 -12.72
N GLY A 52 -17.14 4.38 -13.31
CA GLY A 52 -18.43 4.86 -13.77
C GLY A 52 -19.54 4.66 -12.74
N GLU A 53 -20.77 4.99 -13.14
CA GLU A 53 -21.98 4.64 -12.40
C GLU A 53 -22.21 3.12 -12.41
N HIS A 54 -22.93 2.61 -11.41
CA HIS A 54 -23.32 1.20 -11.29
C HIS A 54 -22.15 0.20 -11.18
N GLU A 55 -20.95 0.69 -10.90
CA GLU A 55 -19.78 -0.16 -10.66
C GLU A 55 -19.93 -0.92 -9.32
N ARG A 56 -19.58 -2.20 -9.36
CA ARG A 56 -19.51 -3.09 -8.21
C ARG A 56 -18.05 -3.33 -7.84
N LEU A 57 -17.57 -2.56 -6.86
CA LEU A 57 -16.20 -2.61 -6.38
C LEU A 57 -16.13 -3.63 -5.24
N VAL A 58 -15.38 -4.72 -5.44
CA VAL A 58 -15.11 -5.69 -4.38
C VAL A 58 -13.65 -5.60 -3.98
N PHE A 59 -13.41 -5.07 -2.79
CA PHE A 59 -12.10 -5.03 -2.16
C PHE A 59 -11.86 -6.34 -1.42
N VAL A 60 -10.77 -7.02 -1.75
CA VAL A 60 -10.40 -8.30 -1.15
C VAL A 60 -8.93 -8.33 -0.77
N GLY A 61 -8.65 -8.97 0.36
CA GLY A 61 -7.32 -8.96 0.93
C GLY A 61 -7.26 -9.54 2.33
N ASP A 62 -6.24 -9.11 3.05
CA ASP A 62 -5.92 -9.54 4.41
C ASP A 62 -6.45 -8.56 5.47
N SER A 63 -5.72 -8.40 6.58
CA SER A 63 -6.02 -7.48 7.67
C SER A 63 -6.03 -6.02 7.25
N ILE A 64 -5.19 -5.64 6.27
CA ILE A 64 -5.11 -4.26 5.77
C ILE A 64 -6.40 -3.90 5.04
N THR A 65 -6.92 -4.81 4.22
CA THR A 65 -8.24 -4.67 3.58
C THR A 65 -9.38 -4.85 4.57
N TRP A 66 -9.27 -5.80 5.50
CA TRP A 66 -10.28 -6.04 6.52
C TRP A 66 -10.58 -4.77 7.31
N GLY A 67 -9.56 -4.08 7.81
CA GLY A 67 -9.70 -2.76 8.45
C GLY A 67 -10.85 -2.71 9.45
N HIS A 68 -10.97 -3.71 10.31
CA HIS A 68 -12.05 -3.84 11.30
C HIS A 68 -13.48 -3.83 10.73
N ARG A 69 -13.67 -4.29 9.48
CA ARG A 69 -15.02 -4.46 8.91
C ARG A 69 -15.87 -5.40 9.76
N ASP A 70 -17.17 -5.13 9.78
CA ASP A 70 -18.14 -6.05 10.37
C ASP A 70 -18.37 -7.20 9.40
N ALA A 71 -17.99 -8.42 9.82
CA ALA A 71 -18.11 -9.60 8.98
C ALA A 71 -19.54 -10.09 8.80
N ALA A 72 -20.46 -9.69 9.69
CA ALA A 72 -21.88 -10.05 9.63
C ALA A 72 -22.65 -9.20 8.61
N ILE A 73 -22.16 -8.00 8.29
CA ILE A 73 -22.76 -7.11 7.29
C ILE A 73 -22.25 -7.51 5.90
N LEU A 74 -23.16 -7.97 5.05
CA LEU A 74 -22.82 -8.46 3.71
C LEU A 74 -23.25 -7.51 2.59
N GLU A 75 -24.10 -6.54 2.91
CA GLU A 75 -24.61 -5.52 2.02
C GLU A 75 -23.53 -4.54 1.56
N PRO A 76 -23.61 -4.02 0.32
CA PRO A 76 -22.68 -3.00 -0.13
C PRO A 76 -22.82 -1.72 0.68
N ASN A 77 -21.74 -0.95 0.73
CA ASN A 77 -21.65 0.39 1.31
C ASN A 77 -21.90 0.43 2.84
N LYS A 78 -22.00 -0.72 3.50
CA LYS A 78 -22.20 -0.86 4.95
C LYS A 78 -21.12 -1.74 5.56
N GLY A 79 -20.84 -1.54 6.85
CA GLY A 79 -19.92 -2.38 7.61
C GLY A 79 -18.50 -2.43 7.04
N LEU A 80 -18.06 -1.41 6.29
CA LEU A 80 -16.79 -1.44 5.55
C LEU A 80 -15.54 -1.37 6.43
N GLY A 81 -15.72 -1.12 7.73
CA GLY A 81 -14.64 -0.97 8.70
C GLY A 81 -14.18 0.47 8.86
N ASP A 82 -12.97 0.64 9.40
CA ASP A 82 -12.31 1.94 9.62
C ASP A 82 -11.03 2.13 8.77
N GLY A 83 -10.68 1.13 7.95
CA GLY A 83 -9.53 1.15 7.06
C GLY A 83 -9.71 1.91 5.74
N TYR A 84 -8.78 1.68 4.80
CA TYR A 84 -8.74 2.40 3.52
C TYR A 84 -9.96 2.16 2.62
N VAL A 85 -10.63 1.02 2.76
CA VAL A 85 -11.86 0.72 1.99
C VAL A 85 -12.98 1.69 2.39
N GLN A 86 -13.16 1.95 3.69
CA GLN A 86 -14.12 2.94 4.18
C GLN A 86 -13.74 4.35 3.72
N GLU A 87 -12.45 4.66 3.67
CA GLU A 87 -11.99 5.97 3.19
C GLU A 87 -12.25 6.16 1.68
N ILE A 88 -12.00 5.14 0.85
CA ILE A 88 -12.36 5.18 -0.58
C ILE A 88 -13.88 5.33 -0.75
N ALA A 89 -14.69 4.64 0.06
CA ALA A 89 -16.15 4.81 0.03
C ALA A 89 -16.58 6.24 0.39
N ARG A 90 -15.92 6.90 1.34
CA ARG A 90 -16.17 8.32 1.65
C ARG A 90 -15.80 9.23 0.48
N LEU A 91 -14.70 8.94 -0.21
CA LEU A 91 -14.29 9.69 -1.40
C LEU A 91 -15.32 9.56 -2.53
N LEU A 92 -15.83 8.35 -2.78
CA LEU A 92 -16.95 8.12 -3.70
C LEU A 92 -18.21 8.90 -3.28
N ALA A 93 -18.52 8.94 -1.99
CA ALA A 93 -19.67 9.69 -1.47
C ALA A 93 -19.52 11.19 -1.70
N SER A 94 -18.31 11.73 -1.48
CA SER A 94 -17.99 13.15 -1.70
C SER A 94 -18.17 13.59 -3.16
N LYS A 95 -18.13 12.63 -4.10
CA LYS A 95 -18.34 12.85 -5.54
C LYS A 95 -19.77 12.51 -5.98
N SER A 96 -20.69 12.26 -5.04
CA SER A 96 -22.06 11.80 -5.29
C SER A 96 -22.15 10.42 -5.97
N MET A 97 -21.06 9.66 -6.04
CA MET A 97 -21.00 8.37 -6.74
C MET A 97 -21.34 7.17 -5.86
N LEU A 98 -21.27 7.30 -4.53
CA LEU A 98 -21.52 6.14 -3.64
C LEU A 98 -22.95 5.61 -3.75
N LYS A 99 -23.92 6.46 -4.12
CA LYS A 99 -25.31 5.99 -4.37
C LYS A 99 -25.42 5.14 -5.63
N GLU A 100 -24.53 5.38 -6.59
CA GLU A 100 -24.50 4.69 -7.87
C GLU A 100 -23.60 3.47 -7.84
N CYS A 101 -22.61 3.41 -6.95
CA CYS A 101 -21.67 2.29 -6.84
C CYS A 101 -21.99 1.36 -5.65
N ALA A 102 -21.67 0.08 -5.81
CA ALA A 102 -21.76 -0.91 -4.74
C ALA A 102 -20.35 -1.30 -4.27
N VAL A 103 -19.93 -0.81 -3.09
CA VAL A 103 -18.64 -1.11 -2.48
C VAL A 103 -18.78 -2.26 -1.49
N TYR A 104 -18.01 -3.32 -1.68
CA TYR A 104 -17.92 -4.44 -0.75
C TYR A 104 -16.52 -4.54 -0.17
N ASN A 105 -16.44 -4.75 1.14
CA ASN A 105 -15.20 -5.14 1.80
C ASN A 105 -15.25 -6.64 2.14
N ARG A 106 -14.33 -7.41 1.56
CA ARG A 106 -14.16 -8.86 1.75
C ARG A 106 -12.76 -9.20 2.28
N GLY A 107 -12.11 -8.24 2.94
CA GLY A 107 -10.88 -8.50 3.69
C GLY A 107 -11.09 -9.44 4.86
N VAL A 108 -10.09 -10.27 5.17
CA VAL A 108 -10.08 -11.17 6.33
C VAL A 108 -8.70 -11.11 6.98
N SER A 109 -8.66 -10.77 8.27
CA SER A 109 -7.41 -10.65 9.01
C SER A 109 -6.58 -11.93 8.98
N GLY A 110 -5.26 -11.80 8.82
CA GLY A 110 -4.30 -12.90 8.79
C GLY A 110 -4.32 -13.76 7.52
N ASN A 111 -5.17 -13.47 6.53
CA ASN A 111 -5.21 -14.27 5.31
C ASN A 111 -3.95 -14.15 4.45
N THR A 112 -3.54 -15.30 3.93
CA THR A 112 -2.56 -15.46 2.86
C THR A 112 -3.25 -15.52 1.49
N THR A 113 -2.46 -15.54 0.41
CA THR A 113 -2.99 -15.83 -0.95
C THR A 113 -3.67 -17.19 -1.03
N LYS A 114 -3.15 -18.19 -0.32
CA LYS A 114 -3.74 -19.53 -0.24
C LYS A 114 -5.12 -19.49 0.40
N ASP A 115 -5.27 -18.79 1.51
CA ASP A 115 -6.58 -18.65 2.18
C ASP A 115 -7.58 -17.93 1.28
N LEU A 116 -7.15 -16.86 0.62
CA LEU A 116 -7.99 -16.14 -0.32
C LEU A 116 -8.48 -17.04 -1.47
N LEU A 117 -7.62 -17.89 -2.04
CA LEU A 117 -8.04 -18.85 -3.06
C LEU A 117 -9.19 -19.75 -2.59
N THR A 118 -9.15 -20.24 -1.36
CA THR A 118 -10.19 -21.15 -0.84
C THR A 118 -11.57 -20.52 -0.74
N ARG A 119 -11.63 -19.19 -0.60
CA ARG A 119 -12.89 -18.43 -0.43
C ARG A 119 -13.23 -17.52 -1.60
N LEU A 120 -12.40 -17.49 -2.64
CA LEU A 120 -12.53 -16.55 -3.76
C LEU A 120 -13.90 -16.64 -4.44
N ASP A 121 -14.39 -17.86 -4.65
CA ASP A 121 -15.71 -18.09 -5.26
C ASP A 121 -16.84 -17.52 -4.41
N LYS A 122 -16.84 -17.81 -3.10
CA LYS A 122 -17.87 -17.38 -2.16
C LYS A 122 -17.84 -15.87 -1.94
N ASP A 123 -16.67 -15.30 -1.68
CA ASP A 123 -16.57 -13.94 -1.18
C ASP A 123 -16.51 -12.90 -2.28
N VAL A 124 -15.99 -13.26 -3.47
CA VAL A 124 -15.71 -12.30 -4.55
C VAL A 124 -16.48 -12.64 -5.81
N ILE A 125 -16.29 -13.83 -6.39
CA ILE A 125 -16.89 -14.19 -7.69
C ILE A 125 -18.42 -14.20 -7.62
N SER A 126 -19.00 -14.71 -6.53
CA SER A 126 -20.45 -14.73 -6.32
C SER A 126 -21.10 -13.33 -6.39
N LEU A 127 -20.35 -12.29 -6.04
CA LEU A 127 -20.81 -10.90 -6.09
C LEU A 127 -20.82 -10.34 -7.51
N LYS A 128 -20.16 -10.99 -8.48
CA LYS A 128 -20.01 -10.53 -9.87
C LYS A 128 -19.43 -9.10 -9.93
N PRO A 129 -18.21 -8.88 -9.41
CA PRO A 129 -17.58 -7.58 -9.44
C PRO A 129 -17.41 -7.08 -10.87
N THR A 130 -17.70 -5.81 -11.10
CA THR A 130 -17.21 -5.12 -12.31
C THR A 130 -15.77 -4.66 -12.11
N ILE A 131 -15.39 -4.37 -10.85
CA ILE A 131 -14.03 -4.04 -10.44
C ILE A 131 -13.65 -4.89 -9.22
N ALA A 132 -12.60 -5.69 -9.33
CA ALA A 132 -12.01 -6.41 -8.20
C ALA A 132 -10.68 -5.75 -7.78
N VAL A 133 -10.60 -5.31 -6.52
CA VAL A 133 -9.41 -4.66 -5.95
C VAL A 133 -8.72 -5.65 -5.01
N VAL A 134 -7.51 -6.06 -5.35
CA VAL A 134 -6.77 -7.11 -4.65
C VAL A 134 -5.54 -6.53 -3.95
N LEU A 135 -5.51 -6.62 -2.62
CA LEU A 135 -4.34 -6.29 -1.78
C LEU A 135 -4.08 -7.46 -0.81
N ILE A 136 -3.09 -8.29 -1.12
CA ILE A 136 -2.75 -9.49 -0.35
C ILE A 136 -1.26 -9.80 -0.52
N GLY A 137 -0.64 -10.46 0.45
CA GLY A 137 0.71 -11.02 0.31
C GLY A 137 1.65 -10.77 1.49
N VAL A 138 1.29 -9.85 2.39
CA VAL A 138 2.09 -9.58 3.59
C VAL A 138 2.09 -10.78 4.54
N ASN A 139 0.95 -11.46 4.70
CA ASN A 139 0.91 -12.67 5.54
C ASN A 139 1.64 -13.85 4.91
N ASP A 140 1.66 -13.98 3.58
CA ASP A 140 2.45 -15.01 2.91
C ASP A 140 3.93 -14.93 3.31
N LEU A 141 4.48 -13.71 3.40
CA LEU A 141 5.82 -13.49 3.95
C LEU A 141 5.94 -13.94 5.41
N ARG A 142 5.00 -13.51 6.27
CA ARG A 142 5.00 -13.87 7.70
C ARG A 142 4.88 -15.37 7.93
N HIS A 143 4.24 -16.08 7.01
CA HIS A 143 4.08 -17.53 7.00
C HIS A 143 5.19 -18.24 6.19
N ASN A 144 6.24 -17.51 5.78
CA ASN A 144 7.42 -18.04 5.09
C ASN A 144 7.10 -18.77 3.78
N PHE A 145 6.08 -18.32 3.04
CA PHE A 145 5.78 -18.87 1.72
C PHE A 145 6.97 -18.64 0.79
N LYS A 146 7.30 -19.66 0.00
CA LYS A 146 8.31 -19.48 -1.04
C LYS A 146 7.76 -18.62 -2.18
N PRO A 147 8.61 -17.87 -2.90
CA PRO A 147 8.18 -17.09 -4.06
C PRO A 147 7.37 -17.88 -5.09
N GLU A 148 7.64 -19.17 -5.28
CA GLU A 148 6.92 -20.00 -6.25
C GLU A 148 5.50 -20.30 -5.78
N GLU A 149 5.30 -20.56 -4.49
CA GLU A 149 3.97 -20.79 -3.89
C GLU A 149 3.14 -19.51 -3.95
N PHE A 150 3.73 -18.38 -3.56
CA PHE A 150 3.10 -17.07 -3.65
C PHE A 150 2.69 -16.74 -5.10
N TYR A 151 3.61 -16.90 -6.06
CA TYR A 151 3.34 -16.68 -7.48
C TYR A 151 2.17 -17.54 -7.97
N TYR A 152 2.20 -18.84 -7.67
CA TYR A 152 1.17 -19.79 -8.09
C TYR A 152 -0.20 -19.36 -7.57
N ASN A 153 -0.28 -19.07 -6.26
CA ASN A 153 -1.54 -18.69 -5.64
C ASN A 153 -2.07 -17.37 -6.19
N TYR A 154 -1.21 -16.34 -6.26
CA TYR A 154 -1.58 -15.02 -6.76
C TYR A 154 -2.05 -15.06 -8.22
N ASN A 155 -1.32 -15.78 -9.08
CA ASN A 155 -1.70 -15.98 -10.48
C ASN A 155 -3.07 -16.66 -10.60
N ASN A 156 -3.34 -17.70 -9.79
CA ASN A 156 -4.65 -18.37 -9.80
C ASN A 156 -5.78 -17.46 -9.30
N ILE A 157 -5.52 -16.57 -8.34
CA ILE A 157 -6.52 -15.57 -7.91
C ILE A 157 -6.94 -14.71 -9.10
N LEU A 158 -5.96 -14.12 -9.81
CA LEU A 158 -6.23 -13.21 -10.92
C LEU A 158 -6.89 -13.94 -12.10
N LYS A 159 -6.39 -15.13 -12.45
CA LYS A 159 -6.96 -15.94 -13.54
C LYS A 159 -8.39 -16.38 -13.24
N ASN A 160 -8.66 -16.91 -12.04
CA ASN A 160 -10.00 -17.33 -11.65
C ASN A 160 -11.00 -16.16 -11.71
N LEU A 161 -10.59 -14.95 -11.32
CA LEU A 161 -11.44 -13.77 -11.45
C LEU A 161 -11.77 -13.46 -12.92
N GLN A 162 -10.79 -13.47 -13.82
CA GLN A 162 -11.02 -13.18 -15.23
C GLN A 162 -11.86 -14.28 -15.93
N GLU A 163 -11.58 -15.54 -15.62
CA GLU A 163 -12.27 -16.68 -16.24
C GLU A 163 -13.72 -16.80 -15.77
N LYS A 164 -13.98 -16.60 -14.48
CA LYS A 164 -15.31 -16.80 -13.89
C LYS A 164 -16.17 -15.53 -13.85
N VAL A 165 -15.58 -14.35 -14.02
CA VAL A 165 -16.29 -13.06 -14.09
C VAL A 165 -15.93 -12.33 -15.38
N PRO A 166 -16.57 -12.67 -16.51
CA PRO A 166 -16.28 -12.05 -17.79
C PRO A 166 -16.38 -10.53 -17.74
N GLY A 167 -15.34 -9.82 -18.18
CA GLY A 167 -15.29 -8.36 -18.21
C GLY A 167 -14.89 -7.68 -16.90
N VAL A 168 -14.54 -8.43 -15.85
CA VAL A 168 -14.03 -7.84 -14.61
C VAL A 168 -12.76 -7.02 -14.87
N LYS A 169 -12.73 -5.80 -14.33
CA LYS A 169 -11.55 -4.95 -14.31
C LYS A 169 -10.77 -5.26 -13.03
N LEU A 170 -9.50 -5.63 -13.17
CA LEU A 170 -8.64 -5.93 -12.03
C LEU A 170 -7.84 -4.69 -11.62
N VAL A 171 -7.84 -4.40 -10.32
CA VAL A 171 -6.95 -3.43 -9.68
C VAL A 171 -6.07 -4.20 -8.70
N VAL A 172 -4.80 -4.36 -9.05
CA VAL A 172 -3.80 -5.04 -8.24
C VAL A 172 -3.05 -3.99 -7.43
N CYS A 173 -3.20 -4.06 -6.12
CA CYS A 173 -2.52 -3.18 -5.18
C CYS A 173 -1.25 -3.86 -4.67
N GLU A 174 -0.11 -3.17 -4.78
CA GLU A 174 1.14 -3.70 -4.30
C GLU A 174 1.12 -3.82 -2.76
N PRO A 175 1.44 -4.99 -2.18
CA PRO A 175 1.66 -5.10 -0.75
C PRO A 175 2.84 -4.21 -0.33
N PHE A 176 2.85 -3.79 0.94
CA PHE A 176 3.88 -2.91 1.48
C PHE A 176 4.29 -3.33 2.89
N ILE A 177 5.56 -3.11 3.22
CA ILE A 177 6.13 -3.24 4.56
C ILE A 177 7.10 -2.08 4.77
N LEU A 178 7.26 -1.60 6.01
CA LEU A 178 8.31 -0.66 6.36
C LEU A 178 9.44 -1.40 7.09
N SER A 179 10.47 -1.77 6.32
CA SER A 179 11.58 -2.62 6.77
C SER A 179 12.60 -1.93 7.67
N ASN A 180 12.50 -0.62 7.84
CA ASN A 180 13.29 0.15 8.80
C ASN A 180 12.78 0.02 10.25
N MET A 181 11.77 -0.83 10.49
CA MET A 181 11.39 -1.24 11.84
C MET A 181 12.09 -2.53 12.24
N GLU A 182 12.41 -2.64 13.52
CA GLU A 182 13.17 -3.73 14.11
C GLU A 182 12.51 -5.09 13.80
N GLY A 183 13.32 -6.08 13.38
CA GLY A 183 12.85 -7.43 13.07
C GLY A 183 12.33 -7.66 11.65
N TYR A 184 12.29 -6.65 10.78
CA TYR A 184 11.70 -6.77 9.44
C TYR A 184 12.69 -6.83 8.26
N SER A 185 13.98 -6.59 8.50
CA SER A 185 15.02 -6.62 7.45
C SER A 185 15.14 -7.99 6.76
N GLY A 186 14.90 -9.08 7.48
CA GLY A 186 14.93 -10.45 6.94
C GLY A 186 13.89 -10.75 5.86
N TYR A 187 12.80 -9.97 5.80
CA TYR A 187 11.77 -10.15 4.77
C TYR A 187 12.15 -9.55 3.42
N LEU A 188 13.07 -8.58 3.37
CA LEU A 188 13.34 -7.79 2.17
C LEU A 188 13.73 -8.60 0.93
N PRO A 189 14.61 -9.62 0.99
CA PRO A 189 14.98 -10.39 -0.19
C PRO A 189 13.79 -11.13 -0.82
N VAL A 190 13.00 -11.83 0.01
CA VAL A 190 11.81 -12.58 -0.45
C VAL A 190 10.73 -11.61 -0.92
N PHE A 191 10.54 -10.50 -0.20
CA PHE A 191 9.53 -9.52 -0.54
C PHE A 191 9.82 -8.80 -1.86
N THR A 192 11.09 -8.52 -2.15
CA THR A 192 11.50 -7.96 -3.43
C THR A 192 11.07 -8.87 -4.60
N GLU A 193 11.21 -10.18 -4.42
CA GLU A 193 10.76 -11.15 -5.41
C GLU A 193 9.23 -11.19 -5.53
N TYR A 194 8.48 -11.15 -4.42
CA TYR A 194 7.01 -11.07 -4.46
C TYR A 194 6.55 -9.84 -5.24
N ARG A 195 7.12 -8.66 -4.95
CA ARG A 195 6.79 -7.41 -5.64
C ARG A 195 7.05 -7.51 -7.14
N ARG A 196 8.20 -8.06 -7.54
CA ARG A 196 8.55 -8.30 -8.95
C ARG A 196 7.51 -9.20 -9.63
N GLN A 197 7.09 -10.27 -8.96
CA GLN A 197 6.10 -11.21 -9.45
C GLN A 197 4.71 -10.58 -9.60
N ILE A 198 4.23 -9.83 -8.61
CA ILE A 198 2.92 -9.16 -8.67
C ILE A 198 2.89 -8.14 -9.81
N ARG A 199 3.96 -7.35 -9.97
CA ARG A 199 4.09 -6.39 -11.09
C ARG A 199 4.04 -7.09 -12.44
N LYS A 200 4.74 -8.21 -12.58
CA LYS A 200 4.70 -9.05 -13.79
C LYS A 200 3.28 -9.57 -14.05
N LEU A 201 2.65 -10.19 -13.06
CA LEU A 201 1.30 -10.74 -13.18
C LEU A 201 0.27 -9.68 -13.53
N ALA A 202 0.29 -8.53 -12.84
CA ALA A 202 -0.61 -7.40 -13.11
C ALA A 202 -0.51 -6.94 -14.58
N LYS A 203 0.71 -6.89 -15.13
CA LYS A 203 0.94 -6.58 -16.55
C LYS A 203 0.37 -7.67 -17.46
N GLU A 204 0.64 -8.94 -17.17
CA GLU A 204 0.19 -10.07 -17.99
C GLU A 204 -1.33 -10.17 -18.09
N VAL A 205 -2.04 -9.90 -16.99
CA VAL A 205 -3.51 -9.91 -16.97
C VAL A 205 -4.15 -8.58 -17.38
N GLY A 206 -3.35 -7.56 -17.71
CA GLY A 206 -3.82 -6.24 -18.11
C GLY A 206 -4.51 -5.43 -17.00
N ALA A 207 -4.19 -5.72 -15.74
CA ALA A 207 -4.71 -5.04 -14.56
C ALA A 207 -4.17 -3.61 -14.43
N ILE A 208 -4.91 -2.78 -13.69
CA ILE A 208 -4.35 -1.56 -13.10
C ILE A 208 -3.44 -1.97 -11.95
N PHE A 209 -2.24 -1.41 -11.88
CA PHE A 209 -1.30 -1.66 -10.80
C PHE A 209 -1.16 -0.40 -9.94
N VAL A 210 -1.36 -0.52 -8.63
CA VAL A 210 -1.25 0.59 -7.67
C VAL A 210 -0.01 0.37 -6.80
N PRO A 211 1.07 1.16 -6.96
CA PRO A 211 2.36 0.94 -6.32
C PRO A 211 2.40 1.50 -4.90
N TYR A 212 1.70 0.87 -3.95
CA TYR A 212 1.67 1.35 -2.57
C TYR A 212 3.02 1.29 -1.86
N TYR A 213 3.87 0.31 -2.17
CA TYR A 213 5.21 0.25 -1.59
C TYR A 213 5.98 1.54 -1.84
N ASP A 214 5.97 2.00 -3.10
CA ASP A 214 6.69 3.19 -3.53
C ASP A 214 6.08 4.46 -2.88
N ALA A 215 4.75 4.47 -2.70
CA ALA A 215 4.06 5.56 -1.99
C ALA A 215 4.48 5.70 -0.52
N PHE A 216 4.58 4.56 0.21
CA PHE A 216 5.06 4.54 1.59
C PHE A 216 6.55 4.86 1.68
N PHE A 217 7.35 4.36 0.73
CA PHE A 217 8.78 4.66 0.65
C PHE A 217 9.04 6.16 0.47
N HIS A 218 8.29 6.83 -0.41
CA HIS A 218 8.39 8.27 -0.58
C HIS A 218 7.97 9.03 0.70
N ALA A 219 6.91 8.58 1.38
CA ALA A 219 6.46 9.22 2.61
C ALA A 219 7.50 9.15 3.75
N LEU A 220 8.30 8.08 3.81
CA LEU A 220 9.39 7.93 4.78
C LEU A 220 10.47 9.01 4.70
N GLN A 221 10.58 9.74 3.57
CA GLN A 221 11.53 10.85 3.44
C GLN A 221 11.18 12.03 4.35
N THR A 222 9.94 12.10 4.83
CA THR A 222 9.42 13.25 5.62
C THR A 222 8.66 12.85 6.88
N ALA A 223 8.44 11.54 7.10
CA ALA A 223 7.67 11.03 8.23
C ALA A 223 8.33 9.79 8.86
N GLU A 224 8.18 9.64 10.18
CA GLU A 224 8.66 8.45 10.89
C GLU A 224 7.79 7.23 10.55
N ALA A 225 8.40 6.06 10.41
CA ALA A 225 7.71 4.81 10.02
C ALA A 225 6.47 4.50 10.88
N LYS A 226 6.59 4.61 12.21
CA LYS A 226 5.50 4.35 13.16
C LYS A 226 4.28 5.29 13.01
N THR A 227 4.49 6.47 12.42
CA THR A 227 3.40 7.41 12.14
C THR A 227 2.61 7.01 10.90
N LEU A 228 3.18 6.16 10.05
CA LEU A 228 2.58 5.64 8.82
C LEU A 228 1.99 4.25 9.01
N LEU A 229 2.77 3.33 9.59
CA LEU A 229 2.35 1.98 9.98
C LEU A 229 2.65 1.74 11.46
N TYR A 230 1.65 1.39 12.28
CA TYR A 230 1.85 1.33 13.73
C TYR A 230 2.64 0.10 14.20
N ASP A 231 2.69 -0.97 13.40
CA ASP A 231 3.41 -2.22 13.71
C ASP A 231 4.31 -2.74 12.59
N GLY A 232 4.42 -1.99 11.48
CA GLY A 232 5.22 -2.37 10.30
C GLY A 232 4.42 -2.91 9.14
N PHE A 233 3.14 -3.18 9.37
CA PHE A 233 2.24 -3.72 8.36
C PHE A 233 0.97 -2.89 8.26
N HIS A 234 0.37 -2.54 9.38
CA HIS A 234 -0.96 -1.98 9.42
C HIS A 234 -0.93 -0.45 9.45
N PRO A 235 -1.70 0.21 8.56
CA PRO A 235 -1.65 1.65 8.42
C PRO A 235 -2.31 2.37 9.60
N THR A 236 -1.70 3.47 10.01
CA THR A 236 -2.33 4.50 10.85
C THR A 236 -3.35 5.31 10.02
N PRO A 237 -4.10 6.26 10.61
CA PRO A 237 -4.88 7.21 9.82
C PRO A 237 -4.08 7.96 8.73
N ALA A 238 -2.81 8.28 8.99
CA ALA A 238 -1.94 8.89 7.98
C ALA A 238 -1.57 7.90 6.86
N GLY A 239 -1.26 6.65 7.22
CA GLY A 239 -1.02 5.57 6.25
C GLY A 239 -2.25 5.28 5.38
N ILE A 240 -3.46 5.28 5.96
CA ILE A 240 -4.72 5.13 5.23
C ILE A 240 -4.86 6.23 4.16
N LYS A 241 -4.51 7.48 4.48
CA LYS A 241 -4.54 8.57 3.51
C LYS A 241 -3.55 8.38 2.37
N ILE A 242 -2.34 7.86 2.63
CA ILE A 242 -1.38 7.52 1.57
C ILE A 242 -2.00 6.49 0.62
N ILE A 243 -2.56 5.40 1.16
CA ILE A 243 -3.20 4.33 0.39
C ILE A 243 -4.35 4.88 -0.46
N SER A 244 -5.28 5.62 0.14
CA SER A 244 -6.44 6.15 -0.55
C SER A 244 -6.06 7.17 -1.63
N ASN A 245 -5.14 8.09 -1.34
CA ASN A 245 -4.68 9.09 -2.32
C ASN A 245 -4.00 8.41 -3.51
N LYS A 246 -3.07 7.48 -3.24
CA LYS A 246 -2.37 6.74 -4.28
C LYS A 246 -3.35 5.94 -5.13
N TRP A 247 -4.38 5.35 -4.53
CA TRP A 247 -5.40 4.63 -5.29
C TRP A 247 -6.15 5.52 -6.28
N ILE A 248 -6.56 6.73 -5.88
CA ILE A 248 -7.33 7.65 -6.74
C ILE A 248 -6.50 8.17 -7.93
N GLU A 249 -5.17 8.24 -7.80
CA GLU A 249 -4.29 8.60 -8.92
C GLU A 249 -4.43 7.63 -10.11
N TYR A 250 -4.74 6.35 -9.82
CA TYR A 250 -4.92 5.28 -10.79
C TYR A 250 -6.38 4.91 -11.04
N CYS A 251 -7.28 5.19 -10.09
CA CYS A 251 -8.70 4.90 -10.16
C CYS A 251 -9.50 6.20 -9.97
N SER A 252 -9.66 6.95 -11.06
CA SER A 252 -10.31 8.27 -11.05
C SER A 252 -11.83 8.16 -11.15
N PHE A 253 -12.51 9.19 -10.65
CA PHE A 253 -13.97 9.32 -10.67
C PHE A 253 -14.41 10.21 -11.84
N HIS A 254 -15.45 9.81 -12.57
CA HIS A 254 -16.11 10.69 -13.55
C HIS A 254 -17.57 10.87 -13.15
N LYS A 255 -18.09 12.09 -13.32
CA LYS A 255 -19.52 12.39 -13.28
C LYS A 255 -20.07 12.44 -14.70
#